data_AF-A0A845RBT4-F1
#
_entry.id   AF-A0A845RBT4-F1
#
_cell.length_a   1.000
_cell.length_b   1.000
_cell.length_c   1.000
_cell.angle_alpha   90.00
_cell.angle_beta   90.00
_cell.angle_gamma   90.00
#
_symmetry.space_group_name_H-M   'P 1'
#
loop_
_entity.id
_entity.type
_entity.pdbx_description
1 polymer ?
#
loop_
_entity_poly.entity_id
_entity_poly.type
_entity_poly.pdbx_seq_one_letter_code
_entity_poly.pdbx_strand_id
1 'polypeptide(L)'
;MIKIVRYEGAYSPQNYVEMVTGQCYLFQADKLSDVIAEIQHLLGINGYRFRDYPLSEIAGIIEKELDVVLVKLAGEDSSGEWRTVYHWFEVPKTRKGGTD
;
A
#
# COMPACT_ATOMS: atom_id res chain seq x y z
N MET A 1 27.89 17.19 -7.93
CA MET A 1 27.92 15.73 -8.22
C MET A 1 26.73 15.12 -7.48
N ILE A 2 25.71 14.64 -8.18
CA ILE A 2 24.53 14.05 -7.56
C ILE A 2 24.78 12.55 -7.44
N LYS A 3 24.68 12.00 -6.22
CA LYS A 3 24.79 10.57 -5.97
C LYS A 3 23.38 9.99 -5.97
N ILE A 4 23.04 9.27 -7.03
CA ILE A 4 21.78 8.53 -7.11
C ILE A 4 22.01 7.16 -6.46
N VAL A 5 21.23 6.84 -5.43
CA VAL A 5 21.26 5.55 -4.73
C VAL A 5 19.92 4.87 -5.00
N ARG A 6 19.95 3.64 -5.53
CA ARG A 6 18.75 2.83 -5.71
C ARG A 6 18.26 2.39 -4.33
N TYR A 7 17.06 2.81 -3.94
CA TYR A 7 16.40 2.31 -2.74
C TYR A 7 15.65 1.02 -3.09
N GLU A 8 16.05 -0.11 -2.48
CA GLU A 8 15.41 -1.42 -2.68
C GLU A 8 14.33 -1.74 -1.63
N GLY A 9 13.92 -0.74 -0.83
CA GLY A 9 12.86 -0.92 0.15
C GLY A 9 11.45 -0.87 -0.48
N ALA A 10 10.45 -1.24 0.31
CA ALA A 10 9.04 -1.10 -0.06
C ALA A 10 8.69 0.37 -0.35
N TYR A 11 7.73 0.59 -1.27
CA TYR A 11 7.19 1.93 -1.53
C TYR A 11 6.67 2.54 -0.22
N SER A 12 6.90 3.85 -0.06
CA SER A 12 6.11 4.60 0.91
C SER A 12 4.64 4.54 0.47
N PRO A 13 3.68 4.70 1.39
CA PRO A 13 2.26 4.70 1.05
C PRO A 13 1.92 5.80 0.04
N GLN A 14 2.55 6.96 0.17
CA GLN A 14 2.42 8.07 -0.78
C GLN A 14 2.88 7.62 -2.16
N ASN A 15 4.14 7.19 -2.30
CA ASN A 15 4.70 6.76 -3.58
C ASN A 15 3.87 5.65 -4.25
N TYR A 16 3.31 4.74 -3.46
CA TYR A 16 2.48 3.67 -4.00
C TYR A 16 1.15 4.19 -4.54
N VAL A 17 0.44 5.04 -3.77
CA VAL A 17 -0.81 5.64 -4.23
C VAL A 17 -0.57 6.54 -5.44
N GLU A 18 0.51 7.33 -5.45
CA GLU A 18 0.87 8.17 -6.59
C GLU A 18 1.11 7.36 -7.86
N MET A 19 1.81 6.22 -7.75
CA MET A 19 2.03 5.30 -8.87
C MET A 19 0.71 4.72 -9.40
N VAL A 20 -0.24 4.39 -8.51
CA VAL A 20 -1.52 3.77 -8.88
C VAL A 20 -2.47 4.77 -9.51
N THR A 21 -2.61 5.97 -8.93
CA THR A 21 -3.62 6.95 -9.38
C THR A 21 -3.08 7.98 -10.38
N GLY A 22 -1.75 8.10 -10.50
CA GLY A 22 -1.09 9.14 -11.30
C GLY A 22 -1.19 10.55 -10.71
N GLN A 23 -1.62 10.70 -9.46
CA GLN A 23 -1.78 11.98 -8.76
C GLN A 23 -0.79 12.08 -7.58
N CYS A 24 -0.29 13.27 -7.27
CA CYS A 24 0.58 13.49 -6.11
C CYS A 24 -0.23 13.71 -4.82
N TYR A 25 0.17 13.09 -3.71
CA TYR A 25 -0.53 13.24 -2.42
C TYR A 25 0.41 13.52 -1.26
N LEU A 26 -0.04 14.41 -0.37
CA LEU A 26 0.55 14.57 0.95
C LEU A 26 -0.42 14.03 1.99
N PHE A 27 -0.12 12.85 2.54
CA PHE A 27 -0.90 12.32 3.66
C PHE A 27 -0.44 12.97 4.96
N GLN A 28 -1.34 13.74 5.57
CA GLN A 28 -1.15 14.36 6.88
C GLN A 28 -2.42 14.13 7.70
N ALA A 29 -2.30 13.40 8.81
CA ALA A 29 -3.38 13.20 9.75
C ALA A 29 -2.82 13.02 11.16
N ASP A 30 -3.61 13.39 12.17
CA ASP A 30 -3.25 13.22 13.57
C ASP A 30 -3.25 11.75 14.00
N LYS A 31 -3.96 10.88 13.25
CA LYS A 31 -4.07 9.46 13.53
C LYS A 31 -3.71 8.63 12.31
N LEU A 32 -2.96 7.57 12.55
CA LEU A 32 -2.62 6.58 11.52
C LEU A 32 -3.84 5.91 10.88
N SER A 33 -4.93 5.72 11.64
CA SER A 33 -6.19 5.16 11.13
C SER A 33 -6.78 5.97 9.99
N ASP A 34 -6.63 7.29 10.03
CA ASP A 34 -7.23 8.20 9.07
C ASP A 34 -6.44 8.18 7.76
N VAL A 35 -5.10 8.09 7.86
CA VAL A 35 -4.22 7.84 6.71
C VAL A 35 -4.56 6.51 6.04
N ILE A 36 -4.78 5.45 6.83
CA ILE A 36 -5.14 4.12 6.30
C ILE A 36 -6.47 4.16 5.57
N ALA A 37 -7.49 4.78 6.16
CA ALA A 37 -8.82 4.89 5.56
C ALA A 37 -8.77 5.64 4.22
N GLU A 38 -8.00 6.72 4.14
CA GLU A 38 -7.87 7.50 2.91
C GLU A 38 -7.13 6.71 1.82
N ILE A 39 -6.06 5.98 2.16
CA ILE A 39 -5.35 5.12 1.21
C ILE A 39 -6.26 4.00 0.71
N GLN A 40 -7.03 3.36 1.60
CA GLN A 40 -8.01 2.34 1.22
C GLN A 40 -9.06 2.92 0.27
N HIS A 41 -9.55 4.13 0.52
CA HIS A 41 -10.51 4.81 -0.33
C HIS A 41 -9.95 5.06 -1.74
N LEU A 42 -8.77 5.68 -1.82
CA LEU A 42 -8.10 6.02 -3.09
C LEU A 42 -7.77 4.78 -3.92
N LEU A 43 -7.23 3.74 -3.28
CA LEU A 43 -6.93 2.46 -3.94
C LEU A 43 -8.21 1.73 -4.35
N GLY A 44 -9.26 1.79 -3.53
CA GLY A 44 -10.58 1.22 -3.83
C GLY A 44 -11.24 1.82 -5.07
N ILE A 45 -11.16 3.14 -5.24
CA ILE A 45 -11.60 3.82 -6.47
C ILE A 45 -10.87 3.28 -7.72
N ASN A 46 -9.62 2.85 -7.55
CA ASN A 46 -8.78 2.29 -8.62
C ASN A 46 -8.88 0.75 -8.74
N GLY A 47 -9.88 0.14 -8.11
CA GLY A 47 -10.18 -1.29 -8.24
C GLY A 47 -9.34 -2.22 -7.35
N TYR A 48 -8.48 -1.68 -6.49
CA TYR A 48 -7.75 -2.47 -5.50
C TYR A 48 -8.67 -2.86 -4.36
N ARG A 49 -8.43 -4.04 -3.79
CA ARG A 49 -9.18 -4.51 -2.62
C ARG A 49 -8.27 -4.56 -1.42
N PHE A 50 -8.68 -3.88 -0.35
CA PHE A 50 -7.99 -3.97 0.93
C PHE A 50 -8.15 -5.37 1.52
N ARG A 51 -7.05 -5.97 1.95
CA ARG A 51 -7.03 -7.25 2.66
C ARG A 51 -6.11 -7.10 3.86
N ASP A 52 -6.64 -7.32 5.05
CA ASP A 52 -5.82 -7.34 6.25
C ASP A 52 -5.21 -8.73 6.42
N TYR A 53 -4.00 -8.92 5.92
CA TYR A 53 -3.23 -10.13 6.15
C TYR A 53 -2.13 -9.84 7.18
N PRO A 54 -2.07 -10.59 8.30
CA PRO A 54 -0.92 -10.48 9.19
C PRO A 54 0.36 -10.91 8.45
N LEU A 55 1.52 -10.34 8.81
CA LEU A 55 2.80 -10.69 8.17
C LEU A 55 3.12 -12.20 8.23
N SER A 56 2.59 -12.91 9.22
CA SER A 56 2.70 -14.37 9.34
C SER A 56 2.02 -15.14 8.20
N GLU A 57 1.11 -14.52 7.45
CA GLU A 57 0.41 -15.13 6.32
C GLU A 57 1.14 -15.00 4.98
N ILE A 58 2.36 -14.44 4.96
CA ILE A 58 3.13 -14.23 3.73
C ILE A 58 3.34 -15.52 2.92
N ALA A 59 3.55 -16.66 3.61
CA ALA A 59 3.66 -17.96 2.95
C ALA A 59 2.37 -18.32 2.20
N GLY A 60 1.20 -18.13 2.84
CA GLY A 60 -0.09 -18.41 2.23
C GLY A 60 -0.46 -17.46 1.09
N ILE A 61 0.05 -16.22 1.11
CA ILE A 61 -0.07 -15.27 0.00
C ILE A 61 0.73 -15.76 -1.22
N ILE A 62 1.98 -16.18 -1.00
CA ILE A 62 2.88 -16.68 -2.04
C ILE A 62 2.32 -17.98 -2.64
N GLU A 63 1.90 -18.94 -1.80
CA GLU A 63 1.34 -20.22 -2.22
C GLU A 63 0.07 -20.09 -3.07
N LYS A 64 -0.74 -19.05 -2.81
CA LYS A 64 -1.99 -18.79 -3.53
C LYS A 64 -1.81 -17.91 -4.76
N GLU A 65 -0.58 -17.55 -5.11
CA GLU A 65 -0.25 -16.65 -6.24
C GLU A 65 -1.10 -15.38 -6.21
N LEU A 66 -1.33 -14.81 -5.02
CA LEU A 66 -2.09 -13.56 -4.89
C LEU A 66 -1.18 -12.39 -5.28
N ASP A 67 -1.59 -11.63 -6.31
CA ASP A 67 -0.97 -10.35 -6.63
C ASP A 67 -1.32 -9.33 -5.54
N VAL A 68 -0.43 -9.17 -4.56
CA VAL A 68 -0.61 -8.24 -3.44
C VAL A 68 0.59 -7.32 -3.30
N VAL A 69 0.36 -6.10 -2.80
CA VAL A 69 1.42 -5.16 -2.45
C VAL A 69 1.42 -4.88 -0.96
N LEU A 70 2.59 -4.97 -0.35
CA LEU A 70 2.82 -4.57 1.04
C LEU A 70 3.19 -3.09 1.11
N VAL A 71 2.40 -2.34 1.86
CA VAL A 71 2.63 -0.91 2.09
C VAL A 71 3.02 -0.69 3.54
N LYS A 72 4.19 -0.08 3.76
CA LYS A 72 4.69 0.30 5.08
C LYS A 72 4.12 1.64 5.48
N LEU A 73 3.27 1.67 6.50
CA LEU A 73 2.63 2.85 7.03
C LEU A 73 3.28 3.24 8.36
N ALA A 74 3.55 4.52 8.57
CA ALA A 74 4.13 5.02 9.81
C ALA A 74 3.31 6.20 10.32
N GLY A 75 3.01 6.22 11.61
CA GLY A 75 2.27 7.31 12.25
C GLY A 75 2.01 7.03 13.71
N GLU A 76 1.32 7.96 14.35
CA GLU A 76 0.97 7.90 15.76
C GLU A 76 -0.28 7.04 15.97
N ASP A 77 -0.21 6.08 16.90
CA ASP A 77 -1.35 5.23 17.26
C ASP A 77 -2.27 5.92 18.28
N SER A 78 -3.34 5.24 18.70
CA SER A 78 -4.33 5.80 19.64
C SER A 78 -3.77 6.10 21.03
N SER A 79 -2.56 5.65 21.34
CA SER A 79 -1.85 5.91 22.60
C SER A 79 -0.83 7.04 22.52
N GLY A 80 -0.65 7.64 21.34
CA GLY A 80 0.36 8.67 21.12
C GLY A 80 1.75 8.13 20.77
N GLU A 81 1.87 6.83 20.53
CA GLU A 81 3.16 6.22 20.19
C GLU A 81 3.36 6.16 18.67
N TRP A 82 4.54 6.58 18.22
CA TRP A 82 4.94 6.44 16.82
C TRP A 82 5.21 4.97 16.48
N ARG A 83 4.42 4.41 15.58
CA ARG A 83 4.54 3.01 15.17
C ARG A 83 4.58 2.87 13.65
N THR A 84 5.19 1.76 13.22
CA THR A 84 5.12 1.30 11.84
C THR A 84 4.20 0.11 11.76
N VAL A 85 3.23 0.15 10.85
CA VAL A 85 2.34 -0.96 10.51
C VAL A 85 2.49 -1.33 9.04
N TYR A 86 2.17 -2.58 8.70
CA TYR A 86 2.28 -3.09 7.34
C TYR A 86 0.91 -3.61 6.91
N HIS A 87 0.41 -3.12 5.77
CA HIS A 87 -0.88 -3.56 5.22
C HIS A 87 -0.73 -4.05 3.78
N TRP A 88 -1.54 -5.05 3.43
CA TRP A 88 -1.55 -5.67 2.11
C TRP A 88 -2.74 -5.16 1.28
N PHE A 89 -2.50 -4.94 -0.01
CA PHE A 89 -3.53 -4.55 -0.97
C PHE A 89 -3.53 -5.54 -2.13
N GLU A 90 -4.68 -6.15 -2.41
CA GLU A 90 -4.85 -7.04 -3.58
C GLU A 90 -4.96 -6.18 -4.84
N VAL A 91 -4.06 -6.46 -5.79
CA VAL A 91 -4.00 -5.80 -7.09
C VAL A 91 -5.19 -6.27 -7.93
N PRO A 92 -5.93 -5.38 -8.61
CA PRO A 92 -6.96 -5.80 -9.53
C PRO A 92 -6.34 -6.67 -10.61
N LYS A 93 -6.90 -7.87 -10.82
CA LYS A 93 -6.51 -8.69 -11.95
C LYS A 93 -6.81 -7.89 -13.21
N THR A 94 -5.77 -7.39 -13.88
CA THR A 94 -5.92 -6.92 -15.26
C THR A 94 -6.50 -8.10 -16.02
N ARG A 95 -7.69 -7.93 -16.62
CA ARG A 95 -8.12 -8.87 -17.65
C ARG A 95 -6.96 -8.91 -18.64
N LYS A 96 -6.20 -10.01 -18.67
CA LYS A 96 -5.29 -10.29 -19.78
C LYS A 96 -6.14 -10.09 -21.01
N GLY A 97 -5.73 -9.13 -21.86
CA GLY A 97 -6.50 -8.70 -23.01
C GLY A 97 -7.02 -9.92 -23.76
N GLY A 98 -8.34 -10.12 -23.70
CA GLY A 98 -9.04 -10.80 -24.76
C GLY A 98 -9.06 -9.81 -25.91
N THR A 99 -8.16 -10.01 -26.86
CA THR A 99 -8.42 -9.60 -28.24
C THR A 99 -9.63 -10.41 -28.71
N ASP A 100 -10.78 -9.75 -28.77
CA ASP A 100 -11.84 -10.05 -29.74
C ASP A 100 -11.85 -8.92 -30.78
#